data_AF-A0A517YAX0-F1
#
_entry.id   AF-A0A517YAX0-F1
#
_cell.length_a   1.000
_cell.length_b   1.000
_cell.length_c   1.000
_cell.angle_alpha   90.00
_cell.angle_beta   90.00
_cell.angle_gamma   90.00
#
_symmetry.space_group_name_H-M   'P 1'
#
loop_
_entity.id
_entity.type
_entity.pdbx_description
1 polymer ?
#
loop_
_entity_poly.entity_id
_entity_poly.type
_entity_poly.pdbx_seq_one_letter_code
_entity_poly.pdbx_strand_id
1 'polypeptide(L)'
;MSSPVSRRHFLLGSAAALAVGQLANAEPKVPVGTPLPKQSLKGVVVPGTGSRVPRTGDDFEADDWIYYPQHPKSSYNIDENIRAPGGVSKNYLWVEAAKRGTPDIVKRVPTPKGGIEGSKGSIMMQTLYSGVPGRLSGADQQDDLLQDVKGRFGSEIPVSWTPNVVVRVYVPAAEKWEMRYAYTFGFRAGLMGHTPKGKSDEYWPGIFLEQQFDLKNSEKHSFVRARIRGDEWGRDLPGPTYECETWITMGMSFTPDGRCHFFSRAGVDNLTEADHLGSWYSYNWRAHTFMAYFFNVMNMDDGRSLSTPWIIDDPMLYVASAPQLRSAQTPPAASKR
;
A
#
# COMPACT_ATOMS: atom_id res chain seq x y z
N MET A 1 -41.79 20.31 -7.63
CA MET A 1 -41.79 18.85 -7.89
C MET A 1 -40.35 18.42 -8.13
N SER A 2 -39.63 18.17 -7.04
CA SER A 2 -38.21 17.81 -7.03
C SER A 2 -38.10 16.29 -6.83
N SER A 3 -37.59 15.61 -7.85
CA SER A 3 -37.31 14.17 -7.79
C SER A 3 -36.11 13.92 -6.88
N PRO A 4 -36.20 13.03 -5.87
CA PRO A 4 -35.09 12.77 -4.97
C PRO A 4 -34.04 11.88 -5.67
N VAL A 5 -32.81 12.39 -5.72
CA VAL A 5 -31.63 11.63 -6.15
C VAL A 5 -31.46 10.41 -5.23
N SER A 6 -31.56 9.23 -5.84
CA SER A 6 -31.52 7.93 -5.16
C SER A 6 -30.16 7.67 -4.51
N ARG A 7 -30.17 7.46 -3.17
CA ARG A 7 -29.05 7.11 -2.28
C ARG A 7 -28.37 5.75 -2.56
N ARG A 8 -28.50 5.17 -3.76
CA ARG A 8 -28.04 3.80 -4.08
C ARG A 8 -26.60 3.67 -4.60
N HIS A 9 -25.81 4.74 -4.68
CA HIS A 9 -24.43 4.68 -5.18
C HIS A 9 -23.32 4.71 -4.10
N PHE A 10 -23.66 4.71 -2.80
CA PHE A 10 -22.66 4.88 -1.72
C PHE A 10 -22.40 3.65 -0.84
N LEU A 11 -22.92 2.46 -1.20
CA LEU A 11 -22.87 1.25 -0.35
C LEU A 11 -22.28 0.00 -1.00
N LEU A 12 -21.55 0.13 -2.12
CA LEU A 12 -21.00 -1.01 -2.87
C LEU A 12 -19.48 -0.97 -3.11
N GLY A 13 -18.74 -0.21 -2.30
CA GLY A 13 -17.30 -0.40 -2.12
C GLY A 13 -17.04 -1.00 -0.74
N SER A 14 -16.64 -2.28 -0.69
CA SER A 14 -16.26 -3.01 0.53
C SER A 14 -17.42 -3.40 1.47
N ALA A 15 -18.36 -4.20 0.96
CA ALA A 15 -19.29 -4.94 1.81
C ALA A 15 -18.55 -6.10 2.51
N ALA A 16 -18.43 -5.96 3.83
CA ALA A 16 -18.43 -7.02 4.84
C ALA A 16 -17.74 -8.34 4.47
N ALA A 17 -16.43 -8.44 4.72
CA ALA A 17 -15.79 -9.71 5.02
C ALA A 17 -15.47 -9.72 6.52
N LEU A 18 -16.05 -10.70 7.23
CA LEU A 18 -15.76 -11.04 8.63
C LEU A 18 -14.25 -11.25 8.81
N ALA A 19 -13.55 -10.22 9.29
CA ALA A 19 -12.14 -10.31 9.59
C ALA A 19 -11.95 -10.53 11.09
N VAL A 20 -11.53 -11.74 11.47
CA VAL A 20 -10.75 -11.91 12.70
C VAL A 20 -9.48 -11.11 12.49
N GLY A 21 -9.46 -9.88 13.00
CA GLY A 21 -8.35 -8.96 12.88
C GLY A 21 -7.16 -9.50 13.67
N GLN A 22 -6.12 -9.96 12.97
CA GLN A 22 -4.78 -9.89 13.53
C GLN A 22 -4.49 -8.41 13.78
N LEU A 23 -4.61 -8.01 15.05
CA LEU A 23 -3.87 -6.88 15.61
C LEU A 23 -2.41 -7.01 15.16
N ALA A 24 -1.71 -5.89 15.01
CA ALA A 24 -0.28 -5.86 14.71
C ALA A 24 0.57 -6.40 15.89
N ASN A 25 0.23 -7.58 16.43
CA ASN A 25 1.20 -8.41 17.11
C ASN A 25 2.34 -8.61 16.11
N ALA A 26 3.57 -8.26 16.53
CA ALA A 26 4.75 -8.40 15.72
C ALA A 26 4.79 -9.81 15.14
N GLU A 27 4.51 -9.95 13.83
CA GLU A 27 4.59 -11.25 13.16
C GLU A 27 6.00 -11.80 13.39
N PRO A 28 6.14 -13.12 13.58
CA PRO A 28 7.44 -13.72 13.81
C PRO A 28 8.41 -13.31 12.70
N LYS A 29 9.54 -12.70 13.06
CA LYS A 29 10.54 -12.21 12.11
C LYS A 29 11.61 -13.27 11.89
N VAL A 30 12.00 -13.49 10.63
CA VAL A 30 13.21 -14.26 10.33
C VAL A 30 14.45 -13.41 10.67
N PRO A 31 15.45 -13.95 11.39
CA PRO A 31 16.65 -13.21 11.74
C PRO A 31 17.39 -12.64 10.52
N VAL A 32 17.95 -11.45 10.68
CA VAL A 32 18.78 -10.81 9.65
C VAL A 32 20.02 -11.68 9.40
N GLY A 33 20.39 -11.85 8.13
CA GLY A 33 21.52 -12.71 7.71
C GLY A 33 21.15 -14.17 7.47
N THR A 34 19.91 -14.59 7.75
CA THR A 34 19.41 -15.91 7.37
C THR A 34 19.40 -16.03 5.84
N PRO A 35 20.14 -16.98 5.24
CA PRO A 35 20.12 -17.16 3.79
C PRO A 35 18.71 -17.55 3.33
N LEU A 36 18.13 -16.75 2.44
CA LEU A 36 16.88 -17.11 1.77
C LEU A 36 17.18 -18.08 0.61
N PRO A 37 16.35 -19.11 0.40
CA PRO A 37 16.56 -20.05 -0.69
C PRO A 37 16.52 -19.31 -2.04
N LYS A 38 17.43 -19.66 -2.95
CA LYS A 38 17.37 -19.16 -4.34
C LYS A 38 16.10 -19.68 -5.01
N GLN A 39 15.37 -18.79 -5.66
CA GLN A 39 14.10 -19.11 -6.30
C GLN A 39 14.21 -18.96 -7.81
N SER A 40 13.45 -19.78 -8.54
CA SER A 40 13.34 -19.67 -9.99
C SER A 40 12.54 -18.42 -10.37
N LEU A 41 13.06 -17.62 -11.29
CA LEU A 41 12.38 -16.46 -11.87
C LEU A 41 11.46 -16.82 -13.05
N LYS A 42 11.45 -18.08 -13.50
CA LYS A 42 10.60 -18.52 -14.61
C LYS A 42 9.12 -18.22 -14.33
N GLY A 43 8.51 -17.40 -15.17
CA GLY A 43 7.10 -17.01 -15.08
C GLY A 43 6.80 -15.88 -14.09
N VAL A 44 7.83 -15.33 -13.43
CA VAL A 44 7.68 -14.13 -12.60
C VAL A 44 7.49 -12.91 -13.49
N VAL A 45 6.52 -12.07 -13.18
CA VAL A 45 6.29 -10.80 -13.88
C VAL A 45 6.90 -9.66 -13.08
N VAL A 46 7.72 -8.84 -13.74
CA VAL A 46 8.30 -7.64 -13.15
C VAL A 46 7.21 -6.57 -13.00
N PRO A 47 7.00 -5.99 -11.81
CA PRO A 47 5.97 -4.97 -11.62
C PRO A 47 6.23 -3.71 -12.43
N GLY A 48 5.15 -3.07 -12.90
CA GLY A 48 5.24 -1.95 -13.84
C GLY A 48 5.25 -2.37 -15.31
N THR A 49 4.97 -3.65 -15.62
CA THR A 49 4.97 -4.18 -16.99
C THR A 49 3.61 -4.76 -17.39
N GLY A 50 3.38 -4.82 -18.70
CA GLY A 50 2.11 -5.26 -19.29
C GLY A 50 1.19 -4.09 -19.63
N SER A 51 -0.12 -4.34 -19.63
CA SER A 51 -1.12 -3.32 -19.93
C SER A 51 -1.51 -2.58 -18.66
N ARG A 52 -1.38 -1.24 -18.65
CA ARG A 52 -1.85 -0.41 -17.53
C ARG A 52 -3.36 -0.58 -17.37
N VAL A 53 -3.80 -0.86 -16.14
CA VAL A 53 -5.21 -0.90 -15.80
C VAL A 53 -5.71 0.55 -15.67
N PRO A 54 -6.70 0.98 -16.48
CA PRO A 54 -7.14 2.37 -16.44
C PRO A 54 -7.79 2.75 -15.11
N ARG A 55 -7.52 3.97 -14.65
CA ARG A 55 -8.12 4.56 -13.43
C ARG A 55 -7.82 3.78 -12.13
N THR A 56 -6.72 3.03 -12.09
CA THR A 56 -6.27 2.30 -10.89
C THR A 56 -4.83 2.65 -10.54
N GLY A 57 -4.51 3.94 -10.63
CA GLY A 57 -3.20 4.52 -10.36
C GLY A 57 -3.25 6.04 -10.55
N ASP A 58 -2.33 6.76 -9.91
CA ASP A 58 -2.36 8.21 -9.80
C ASP A 58 -0.91 8.74 -9.87
N ASP A 59 -0.63 9.66 -10.79
CA ASP A 59 0.69 10.31 -10.92
C ASP A 59 0.80 11.57 -10.06
N PHE A 60 -0.31 11.97 -9.40
CA PHE A 60 -0.38 13.14 -8.53
C PHE A 60 -0.01 14.48 -9.19
N GLU A 61 0.02 14.55 -10.51
CA GLU A 61 0.46 15.76 -11.21
C GLU A 61 -0.60 16.87 -11.22
N ALA A 62 -1.87 16.53 -11.00
CA ALA A 62 -2.95 17.50 -10.87
C ALA A 62 -2.68 18.46 -9.70
N ASP A 63 -2.57 19.75 -10.00
CA ASP A 63 -2.30 20.81 -9.02
C ASP A 63 -3.45 21.00 -8.02
N ASP A 64 -4.67 20.69 -8.45
CA ASP A 64 -5.90 20.72 -7.69
C ASP A 64 -6.25 19.39 -6.98
N TRP A 65 -5.29 18.46 -6.91
CA TRP A 65 -5.46 17.20 -6.19
C TRP A 65 -5.69 17.48 -4.70
N ILE A 66 -6.72 16.84 -4.14
CA ILE A 66 -7.10 16.99 -2.74
C ILE A 66 -7.75 15.71 -2.24
N TYR A 67 -7.53 15.42 -0.96
CA TYR A 67 -8.23 14.38 -0.22
C TYR A 67 -9.23 15.02 0.73
N TYR A 68 -10.47 14.52 0.70
CA TYR A 68 -11.56 14.96 1.56
C TYR A 68 -11.72 13.93 2.69
N PRO A 69 -11.09 14.12 3.86
CA PRO A 69 -11.30 13.23 4.99
C PRO A 69 -12.77 13.30 5.46
N GLN A 70 -13.29 12.19 5.94
CA GLN A 70 -14.58 12.13 6.61
C GLN A 70 -14.37 11.57 8.01
N HIS A 71 -14.81 12.32 9.01
CA HIS A 71 -14.66 11.93 10.40
C HIS A 71 -16.03 11.72 11.06
N PRO A 72 -16.13 10.80 12.03
CA PRO A 72 -15.08 9.90 12.53
C PRO A 72 -14.67 8.80 11.53
N LYS A 73 -13.39 8.43 11.49
CA LYS A 73 -12.85 7.37 10.62
C LYS A 73 -13.22 5.96 11.10
N SER A 74 -13.21 4.98 10.21
CA SER A 74 -13.54 3.58 10.51
C SER A 74 -12.47 2.90 11.37
N SER A 75 -12.87 1.92 12.19
CA SER A 75 -11.96 1.15 13.06
C SER A 75 -12.42 -0.30 13.25
N TYR A 76 -13.03 -0.87 12.20
CA TYR A 76 -13.70 -2.16 12.22
C TYR A 76 -12.83 -3.30 12.78
N ASN A 77 -11.50 -3.26 12.57
CA ASN A 77 -10.60 -4.27 13.12
C ASN A 77 -10.47 -4.26 14.64
N ILE A 78 -10.89 -3.19 15.32
CA ILE A 78 -10.75 -3.01 16.78
C ILE A 78 -12.11 -3.04 17.46
N ASP A 79 -13.10 -2.34 16.89
CA ASP A 79 -14.41 -2.14 17.52
C ASP A 79 -15.59 -2.50 16.61
N GLU A 80 -15.34 -3.16 15.48
CA GLU A 80 -16.34 -3.61 14.52
C GLU A 80 -17.22 -2.47 13.93
N ASN A 81 -16.78 -1.22 14.03
CA ASN A 81 -17.48 -0.08 13.46
C ASN A 81 -16.89 0.39 12.13
N ILE A 82 -17.66 0.21 11.06
CA ILE A 82 -17.49 0.92 9.79
C ILE A 82 -18.22 2.24 9.90
N ARG A 83 -17.53 3.36 9.63
CA ARG A 83 -18.10 4.71 9.74
C ARG A 83 -18.20 5.32 8.35
N ALA A 84 -19.44 5.47 7.88
CA ALA A 84 -19.74 5.97 6.55
C ALA A 84 -20.40 7.37 6.62
N PRO A 85 -20.15 8.26 5.64
CA PRO A 85 -19.25 8.07 4.50
C PRO A 85 -17.78 8.10 4.92
N GLY A 86 -16.93 7.34 4.23
CA GLY A 86 -15.47 7.39 4.42
C GLY A 86 -14.82 8.50 3.60
N GLY A 87 -13.57 8.83 3.93
CA GLY A 87 -12.74 9.78 3.18
C GLY A 87 -12.52 9.38 1.72
N VAL A 88 -12.34 10.38 0.84
CA VAL A 88 -12.15 10.17 -0.60
C VAL A 88 -11.35 11.29 -1.25
N SER A 89 -10.54 10.95 -2.24
CA SER A 89 -9.82 11.92 -3.09
C SER A 89 -10.74 12.56 -4.14
N LYS A 90 -10.37 13.74 -4.64
CA LYS A 90 -11.14 14.48 -5.67
C LYS A 90 -11.30 13.73 -6.98
N ASN A 91 -10.27 13.01 -7.40
CA ASN A 91 -10.32 12.13 -8.58
C ASN A 91 -10.95 10.76 -8.25
N TYR A 92 -11.35 10.57 -6.98
CA TYR A 92 -11.95 9.39 -6.40
C TYR A 92 -11.09 8.12 -6.50
N LEU A 93 -9.78 8.23 -6.77
CA LEU A 93 -8.89 7.07 -6.91
C LEU A 93 -8.48 6.47 -5.57
N TRP A 94 -8.47 7.30 -4.53
CA TRP A 94 -8.09 6.97 -3.16
C TRP A 94 -9.27 7.14 -2.22
N VAL A 95 -9.44 6.16 -1.33
CA VAL A 95 -10.54 6.08 -0.38
C VAL A 95 -10.04 5.63 1.00
N GLU A 96 -10.81 5.96 2.02
CA GLU A 96 -10.64 5.43 3.36
C GLU A 96 -10.90 3.92 3.40
N ALA A 97 -10.08 3.19 4.16
CA ALA A 97 -10.34 1.78 4.39
C ALA A 97 -11.40 1.58 5.47
N ALA A 98 -12.43 0.79 5.18
CA ALA A 98 -13.44 0.39 6.16
C ALA A 98 -12.83 -0.33 7.39
N LYS A 99 -11.67 -0.98 7.20
CA LYS A 99 -11.03 -1.78 8.26
C LYS A 99 -10.34 -0.91 9.31
N ARG A 100 -9.56 0.08 8.90
CA ARG A 100 -8.62 0.84 9.75
C ARG A 100 -8.62 2.35 9.50
N GLY A 101 -9.64 2.86 8.82
CA GLY A 101 -9.76 4.30 8.60
C GLY A 101 -8.72 4.81 7.60
N THR A 102 -8.41 6.10 7.72
CA THR A 102 -7.54 6.87 6.81
C THR A 102 -6.51 7.64 7.63
N PRO A 103 -5.31 7.91 7.09
CA PRO A 103 -4.37 8.82 7.73
C PRO A 103 -5.02 10.18 7.99
N ASP A 104 -4.70 10.81 9.12
CA ASP A 104 -5.23 12.14 9.48
C ASP A 104 -4.79 13.22 8.48
N ILE A 105 -3.60 13.04 7.89
CA ILE A 105 -3.04 13.92 6.86
C ILE A 105 -2.79 13.07 5.62
N VAL A 106 -3.53 13.38 4.56
CA VAL A 106 -3.26 12.93 3.18
C VAL A 106 -3.22 14.17 2.31
N LYS A 107 -2.04 14.57 1.85
CA LYS A 107 -1.87 15.84 1.13
C LYS A 107 -0.91 15.72 -0.04
N ARG A 108 -1.24 16.42 -1.12
CA ARG A 108 -0.29 16.65 -2.21
C ARG A 108 0.83 17.57 -1.73
N VAL A 109 2.06 17.19 -2.02
CA VAL A 109 3.29 17.93 -1.74
C VAL A 109 4.11 18.05 -3.02
N PRO A 110 5.02 19.03 -3.13
CA PRO A 110 6.03 19.01 -4.18
C PRO A 110 6.85 17.73 -4.11
N THR A 111 7.14 17.15 -5.27
CA THR A 111 7.97 15.94 -5.38
C THR A 111 9.34 16.19 -4.73
N PRO A 112 9.75 15.38 -3.73
CA PRO A 112 11.07 15.48 -3.15
C PRO A 112 12.20 15.38 -4.18
N LYS A 113 13.36 15.97 -3.85
CA LYS A 113 14.55 15.90 -4.70
C LYS A 113 14.91 14.45 -5.03
N GLY A 114 15.33 14.21 -6.27
CA GLY A 114 15.66 12.86 -6.76
C GLY A 114 14.43 12.02 -7.14
N GLY A 115 13.24 12.62 -7.17
CA GLY A 115 12.02 11.99 -7.67
C GLY A 115 12.04 11.79 -9.18
N ILE A 116 10.94 11.28 -9.73
CA ILE A 116 10.79 11.04 -11.17
C ILE A 116 11.02 12.34 -11.95
N GLU A 117 11.76 12.27 -13.06
CA GLU A 117 12.03 13.45 -13.88
C GLU A 117 10.72 14.09 -14.36
N GLY A 118 10.59 15.40 -14.10
CA GLY A 118 9.41 16.18 -14.47
C GLY A 118 8.21 16.06 -13.52
N SER A 119 8.24 15.15 -12.54
CA SER A 119 7.21 15.05 -11.51
C SER A 119 7.19 16.30 -10.64
N LYS A 120 5.99 16.84 -10.40
CA LYS A 120 5.75 18.05 -9.60
C LYS A 120 4.90 17.76 -8.37
N GLY A 121 4.20 16.64 -8.34
CA GLY A 121 3.34 16.24 -7.24
C GLY A 121 3.69 14.88 -6.68
N SER A 122 3.55 14.74 -5.37
CA SER A 122 3.58 13.45 -4.66
C SER A 122 2.59 13.52 -3.50
N ILE A 123 2.27 12.38 -2.88
CA ILE A 123 1.37 12.34 -1.71
C ILE A 123 2.16 12.06 -0.45
N MET A 124 2.03 12.96 0.54
CA MET A 124 2.48 12.74 1.90
C MET A 124 1.34 12.20 2.77
N MET A 125 1.63 11.19 3.58
CA MET A 125 0.72 10.59 4.54
C MET A 125 1.29 10.66 5.97
N GLN A 126 0.47 11.10 6.92
CA GLN A 126 0.77 11.05 8.36
C GLN A 126 -0.48 10.81 9.19
N THR A 127 -0.30 10.25 10.38
CA THR A 127 -1.38 10.08 11.36
C THR A 127 -0.90 10.40 12.78
N LEU A 128 -1.79 10.98 13.59
CA LEU A 128 -1.61 11.25 15.01
C LEU A 128 -2.58 10.42 15.86
N TYR A 129 -3.82 10.30 15.40
CA TYR A 129 -4.94 9.66 16.10
C TYR A 129 -5.44 8.45 15.32
N SER A 130 -4.64 7.40 15.20
CA SER A 130 -5.07 6.15 14.56
C SER A 130 -5.91 5.29 15.53
N GLY A 131 -6.37 4.12 15.08
CA GLY A 131 -7.19 3.25 15.93
C GLY A 131 -8.64 3.75 16.09
N VAL A 132 -9.21 3.62 17.30
CA VAL A 132 -10.64 3.94 17.55
C VAL A 132 -10.80 5.44 17.78
N PRO A 133 -11.62 6.16 16.98
CA PRO A 133 -11.81 7.60 17.15
C PRO A 133 -12.21 7.99 18.58
N GLY A 134 -11.53 9.02 19.11
CA GLY A 134 -11.76 9.54 20.46
C GLY A 134 -11.20 8.67 21.58
N ARG A 135 -10.41 7.63 21.27
CA ARG A 135 -9.75 6.76 22.26
C ARG A 135 -8.29 6.54 21.86
N LEU A 136 -7.38 6.91 22.74
CA LEU A 136 -5.96 6.60 22.59
C LEU A 136 -5.70 5.20 23.14
N SER A 137 -5.06 4.35 22.35
CA SER A 137 -4.67 3.01 22.77
C SER A 137 -3.28 2.98 23.42
N GLY A 138 -2.41 3.96 23.12
CA GLY A 138 -1.01 3.96 23.55
C GLY A 138 -0.22 2.74 23.04
N ALA A 139 -0.70 2.12 21.97
CA ALA A 139 -0.16 0.92 21.36
C ALA A 139 0.01 1.13 19.86
N ASP A 140 0.76 0.24 19.23
CA ASP A 140 0.95 0.25 17.78
C ASP A 140 -0.40 0.16 17.05
N GLN A 141 -0.72 1.22 16.32
CA GLN A 141 -1.89 1.33 15.47
C GLN A 141 -1.46 1.76 14.06
N GLN A 142 -2.40 1.65 13.13
CA GLN A 142 -2.17 2.01 11.75
C GLN A 142 -3.45 2.53 11.11
N ASP A 143 -3.28 3.43 10.14
CA ASP A 143 -4.31 3.83 9.21
C ASP A 143 -3.92 3.42 7.78
N ASP A 144 -4.93 3.29 6.92
CA ASP A 144 -4.74 2.78 5.56
C ASP A 144 -5.24 3.81 4.52
N LEU A 145 -4.43 4.13 3.51
CA LEU A 145 -4.88 4.83 2.30
C LEU A 145 -5.06 3.82 1.18
N LEU A 146 -6.30 3.58 0.76
CA LEU A 146 -6.65 2.49 -0.15
C LEU A 146 -6.88 3.01 -1.57
N GLN A 147 -6.33 2.34 -2.58
CA GLN A 147 -6.72 2.58 -3.96
C GLN A 147 -8.04 1.87 -4.27
N ASP A 148 -9.02 2.60 -4.81
CA ASP A 148 -10.35 2.12 -5.16
C ASP A 148 -10.34 1.28 -6.47
N VAL A 149 -9.63 0.14 -6.49
CA VAL A 149 -9.55 -0.70 -7.70
C VAL A 149 -10.94 -1.17 -8.10
N LYS A 150 -11.71 -1.72 -7.16
CA LYS A 150 -13.04 -2.29 -7.42
C LYS A 150 -14.02 -1.23 -7.93
N GLY A 151 -14.07 -0.05 -7.30
CA GLY A 151 -14.97 1.02 -7.74
C GLY A 151 -14.57 1.65 -9.08
N ARG A 152 -13.27 1.65 -9.42
CA ARG A 152 -12.76 2.25 -10.68
C ARG A 152 -12.75 1.31 -11.85
N PHE A 153 -12.38 0.06 -11.62
CA PHE A 153 -12.35 -0.98 -12.63
C PHE A 153 -13.77 -1.53 -12.87
N GLY A 154 -14.61 -1.55 -11.84
CA GLY A 154 -16.00 -2.01 -11.91
C GLY A 154 -16.17 -3.53 -11.79
N SER A 155 -15.07 -4.28 -11.65
CA SER A 155 -15.07 -5.70 -11.38
C SER A 155 -13.89 -6.11 -10.50
N GLU A 156 -13.86 -7.39 -10.14
CA GLU A 156 -12.69 -8.02 -9.57
C GLU A 156 -11.62 -8.27 -10.65
N ILE A 157 -10.34 -8.24 -10.27
CA ILE A 157 -9.23 -8.57 -11.17
C ILE A 157 -8.75 -9.99 -10.81
N PRO A 158 -8.98 -10.99 -11.67
CA PRO A 158 -8.52 -12.34 -11.38
C PRO A 158 -6.99 -12.41 -11.46
N VAL A 159 -6.37 -13.18 -10.56
CA VAL A 159 -4.91 -13.35 -10.54
C VAL A 159 -4.40 -14.07 -11.79
N SER A 160 -5.27 -14.76 -12.53
CA SER A 160 -4.96 -15.32 -13.85
C SER A 160 -4.53 -14.27 -14.89
N TRP A 161 -4.88 -13.00 -14.69
CA TRP A 161 -4.42 -11.87 -15.54
C TRP A 161 -3.04 -11.35 -15.15
N THR A 162 -2.46 -11.92 -14.09
CA THR A 162 -1.19 -11.54 -13.51
C THR A 162 -1.11 -10.04 -13.17
N PRO A 163 -1.97 -9.56 -12.25
CA PRO A 163 -1.91 -8.18 -11.80
C PRO A 163 -0.56 -7.88 -11.14
N ASN A 164 -0.05 -6.68 -11.38
CA ASN A 164 1.20 -6.21 -10.80
C ASN A 164 1.16 -4.71 -10.55
N VAL A 165 1.69 -4.28 -9.41
CA VAL A 165 1.63 -2.90 -8.93
C VAL A 165 3.03 -2.40 -8.60
N VAL A 166 3.31 -1.15 -8.97
CA VAL A 166 4.58 -0.44 -8.71
C VAL A 166 4.28 0.90 -8.04
N VAL A 167 5.21 1.39 -7.20
CA VAL A 167 5.14 2.69 -6.53
C VAL A 167 6.56 3.19 -6.24
N ARG A 168 6.73 4.52 -6.21
CA ARG A 168 7.95 5.17 -5.70
C ARG A 168 7.67 5.70 -4.30
N VAL A 169 8.58 5.44 -3.37
CA VAL A 169 8.44 5.86 -1.98
C VAL A 169 9.68 6.62 -1.56
N TYR A 170 9.50 7.82 -1.05
CA TYR A 170 10.59 8.63 -0.51
C TYR A 170 10.73 8.36 0.99
N VAL A 171 11.96 8.04 1.41
CA VAL A 171 12.33 7.88 2.81
C VAL A 171 12.59 9.26 3.41
N PRO A 172 11.79 9.72 4.41
CA PRO A 172 12.00 11.05 4.98
C PRO A 172 13.31 11.16 5.75
N ALA A 173 13.78 12.39 5.95
CA ALA A 173 14.92 12.66 6.84
C ALA A 173 14.66 12.11 8.25
N ALA A 174 15.70 11.53 8.87
CA ALA A 174 15.60 10.86 10.16
C ALA A 174 15.10 11.75 11.30
N GLU A 175 15.38 13.06 11.24
CA GLU A 175 14.92 14.07 12.19
C GLU A 175 13.39 14.25 12.21
N LYS A 176 12.70 13.80 11.16
CA LYS A 176 11.23 13.86 11.03
C LYS A 176 10.56 12.55 11.42
N TRP A 177 11.32 11.54 11.79
CA TRP A 177 10.76 10.25 12.13
C TRP A 177 10.05 10.32 13.48
N GLU A 178 8.94 9.59 13.56
CA GLU A 178 8.38 9.23 14.86
C GLU A 178 9.47 8.49 15.65
N MET A 179 9.62 8.79 16.94
CA MET A 179 10.67 8.21 17.79
C MET A 179 10.35 6.76 18.18
N ARG A 180 10.36 5.86 17.19
CA ARG A 180 10.13 4.43 17.36
C ARG A 180 11.03 3.59 16.44
N TYR A 181 11.38 2.39 16.88
CA TYR A 181 12.15 1.42 16.10
C TYR A 181 11.27 0.23 15.76
N ALA A 182 10.34 0.44 14.83
CA ALA A 182 9.38 -0.55 14.37
C ALA A 182 8.95 -0.25 12.93
N TYR A 183 7.91 -0.95 12.46
CA TYR A 183 7.28 -0.62 11.20
C TYR A 183 6.58 0.73 11.29
N THR A 184 6.86 1.60 10.32
CA THR A 184 6.21 2.92 10.22
C THR A 184 5.54 3.16 8.88
N PHE A 185 5.78 2.28 7.90
CA PHE A 185 5.12 2.26 6.61
C PHE A 185 4.89 0.85 6.09
N GLY A 186 3.83 0.65 5.32
CA GLY A 186 3.56 -0.56 4.57
C GLY A 186 3.04 -0.27 3.17
N PHE A 187 3.51 -1.01 2.17
CA PHE A 187 2.91 -1.09 0.85
C PHE A 187 2.36 -2.49 0.63
N ARG A 188 1.03 -2.60 0.49
CA ARG A 188 0.33 -3.89 0.55
C ARG A 188 -0.67 -4.06 -0.58
N ALA A 189 -0.97 -5.32 -0.86
CA ALA A 189 -2.05 -5.72 -1.76
C ALA A 189 -3.17 -6.38 -0.97
N GLY A 190 -4.43 -6.09 -1.33
CA GLY A 190 -5.59 -6.85 -0.89
C GLY A 190 -5.87 -7.96 -1.87
N LEU A 191 -5.88 -9.20 -1.38
CA LEU A 191 -6.13 -10.39 -2.18
C LEU A 191 -7.23 -11.22 -1.54
N MET A 192 -8.01 -11.92 -2.37
CA MET A 192 -8.75 -13.10 -1.95
C MET A 192 -7.94 -14.35 -2.31
N GLY A 193 -7.89 -15.30 -1.38
CA GLY A 193 -7.18 -16.55 -1.61
C GLY A 193 -7.74 -17.72 -0.82
N HIS A 194 -7.43 -18.92 -1.29
CA HIS A 194 -7.75 -20.15 -0.58
C HIS A 194 -6.71 -20.43 0.50
N THR A 195 -7.17 -20.57 1.74
CA THR A 195 -6.38 -21.11 2.85
C THR A 195 -5.96 -22.56 2.58
N PRO A 196 -5.01 -23.13 3.33
CA PRO A 196 -4.68 -24.56 3.25
C PRO A 196 -5.86 -25.50 3.50
N LYS A 197 -6.93 -25.00 4.15
CA LYS A 197 -8.17 -25.74 4.42
C LYS A 197 -9.24 -25.52 3.34
N GLY A 198 -8.91 -24.82 2.24
CA GLY A 198 -9.81 -24.55 1.12
C GLY A 198 -10.76 -23.36 1.30
N LYS A 199 -10.90 -22.80 2.52
CA LYS A 199 -11.71 -21.59 2.76
C LYS A 199 -11.15 -20.42 1.95
N SER A 200 -12.00 -19.73 1.19
CA SER A 200 -11.65 -18.45 0.55
C SER A 200 -11.83 -17.32 1.57
N ASP A 201 -10.81 -16.49 1.74
CA ASP A 201 -10.82 -15.36 2.66
C ASP A 201 -9.85 -14.26 2.17
N GLU A 202 -9.93 -13.07 2.78
CA GLU A 202 -9.07 -11.94 2.45
C GLU A 202 -7.74 -12.03 3.20
N TYR A 203 -6.64 -11.67 2.53
CA TYR A 203 -5.33 -11.53 3.14
C TYR A 203 -4.50 -10.46 2.44
N TRP A 204 -3.46 -9.97 3.13
CA TRP A 204 -2.76 -8.75 2.73
C TRP A 204 -1.23 -8.91 2.76
N PRO A 205 -0.61 -9.54 1.75
CA PRO A 205 0.84 -9.52 1.63
C PRO A 205 1.37 -8.10 1.37
N GLY A 206 2.65 -7.87 1.64
CA GLY A 206 3.27 -6.59 1.30
C GLY A 206 4.70 -6.42 1.73
N ILE A 207 5.20 -5.19 1.57
CA ILE A 207 6.52 -4.77 1.99
C ILE A 207 6.35 -3.69 3.06
N PHE A 208 6.96 -3.89 4.22
CA PHE A 208 6.99 -2.92 5.32
C PHE A 208 8.36 -2.26 5.40
N LEU A 209 8.40 -0.99 5.81
CA LEU A 209 9.64 -0.27 6.10
C LEU A 209 9.80 -0.11 7.61
N GLU A 210 10.84 -0.74 8.14
CA GLU A 210 11.23 -0.72 9.54
C GLU A 210 12.33 0.32 9.75
N GLN A 211 12.12 1.27 10.66
CA GLN A 211 13.14 2.23 11.03
C GLN A 211 14.21 1.57 11.89
N GLN A 212 15.47 1.74 11.49
CA GLN A 212 16.63 1.20 12.19
C GLN A 212 17.72 2.27 12.27
N PHE A 213 18.71 1.98 13.11
CA PHE A 213 19.94 2.76 13.16
C PHE A 213 21.11 1.85 13.51
N ASP A 214 22.30 2.29 13.15
CA ASP A 214 23.55 1.81 13.73
C ASP A 214 24.34 2.98 14.35
N LEU A 215 25.34 2.62 15.14
CA LEU A 215 26.30 3.58 15.68
C LEU A 215 27.63 3.34 14.98
N LYS A 216 28.05 4.29 14.14
CA LYS A 216 29.35 4.29 13.48
C LYS A 216 30.19 5.42 14.05
N ASN A 217 31.29 5.09 14.72
CA ASN A 217 32.15 6.07 15.41
C ASN A 217 31.39 6.98 16.39
N SER A 218 30.42 6.41 17.12
CA SER A 218 29.51 7.14 18.03
C SER A 218 28.54 8.11 17.36
N GLU A 219 28.48 8.14 16.03
CA GLU A 219 27.46 8.86 15.28
C GLU A 219 26.31 7.92 14.91
N LYS A 220 25.08 8.41 15.08
CA LYS A 220 23.86 7.66 14.72
C LYS A 220 23.66 7.73 13.22
N HIS A 221 23.65 6.57 12.57
CA HIS A 221 23.29 6.42 11.16
C HIS A 221 21.91 5.77 11.07
N SER A 222 20.90 6.55 10.67
CA SER A 222 19.51 6.07 10.54
C SER A 222 19.23 5.61 9.13
N PHE A 223 18.58 4.45 8.99
CA PHE A 223 18.18 3.88 7.71
C PHE A 223 16.87 3.09 7.87
N VAL A 224 16.23 2.72 6.76
CA VAL A 224 15.05 1.86 6.80
C VAL A 224 15.36 0.49 6.22
N ARG A 225 14.78 -0.56 6.78
CA ARG A 225 14.89 -1.93 6.29
C ARG A 225 13.55 -2.39 5.74
N ALA A 226 13.54 -2.87 4.51
CA ALA A 226 12.39 -3.56 3.97
C ALA A 226 12.18 -4.90 4.69
N ARG A 227 10.92 -5.21 5.02
CA ARG A 227 10.47 -6.53 5.46
C ARG A 227 9.39 -7.02 4.53
N ILE A 228 9.56 -8.23 4.00
CA ILE A 228 8.52 -8.86 3.19
C ILE A 228 7.56 -9.56 4.15
N ARG A 229 6.31 -9.10 4.17
CA ARG A 229 5.23 -9.64 5.00
C ARG A 229 4.56 -10.81 4.30
N GLY A 230 4.60 -11.96 4.96
CA GLY A 230 3.84 -13.14 4.58
C GLY A 230 4.66 -14.13 3.76
N ASP A 231 5.66 -14.76 4.38
CA ASP A 231 6.14 -16.06 3.88
C ASP A 231 5.06 -17.16 4.06
N GLU A 232 5.35 -18.42 3.72
CA GLU A 232 4.37 -19.50 3.85
C GLU A 232 3.87 -19.74 5.30
N TRP A 233 4.59 -19.25 6.30
CA TRP A 233 4.25 -19.39 7.71
C TRP A 233 3.77 -18.07 8.33
N GLY A 234 3.57 -17.02 7.52
CA GLY A 234 3.16 -15.70 7.97
C GLY A 234 4.27 -14.86 8.61
N ARG A 235 5.53 -15.30 8.49
CA ARG A 235 6.69 -14.58 9.05
C ARG A 235 7.08 -13.39 8.17
N ASP A 236 7.75 -12.44 8.80
CA ASP A 236 8.39 -11.31 8.14
C ASP A 236 9.83 -11.68 7.73
N LEU A 237 10.10 -11.61 6.43
CA LEU A 237 11.42 -11.91 5.86
C LEU A 237 12.27 -10.65 5.74
N PRO A 238 13.60 -10.74 5.98
CA PRO A 238 14.49 -9.61 5.80
C PRO A 238 14.63 -9.23 4.31
N GLY A 239 14.55 -7.93 4.03
CA GLY A 239 14.86 -7.33 2.74
C GLY A 239 16.05 -6.35 2.80
N PRO A 240 16.29 -5.60 1.70
CA PRO A 240 17.33 -4.60 1.60
C PRO A 240 17.12 -3.42 2.56
N THR A 241 18.19 -2.63 2.76
CA THR A 241 18.17 -1.39 3.51
C THR A 241 18.26 -0.19 2.58
N TYR A 242 17.70 0.94 3.01
CA TYR A 242 17.63 2.18 2.25
C TYR A 242 17.97 3.37 3.13
N GLU A 243 18.70 4.30 2.56
CA GLU A 243 19.15 5.51 3.24
C GLU A 243 18.01 6.53 3.39
N CYS A 244 18.11 7.37 4.42
CA CYS A 244 17.23 8.53 4.55
C CYS A 244 17.39 9.46 3.35
N GLU A 245 16.33 10.21 3.04
CA GLU A 245 16.32 11.21 1.97
C GLU A 245 16.61 10.63 0.57
N THR A 246 16.23 9.36 0.37
CA THR A 246 16.32 8.67 -0.91
C THR A 246 14.97 8.12 -1.34
N TRP A 247 14.87 7.79 -2.63
CA TRP A 247 13.71 7.11 -3.20
C TRP A 247 13.92 5.60 -3.27
N ILE A 248 12.81 4.88 -3.21
CA ILE A 248 12.72 3.44 -3.38
C ILE A 248 11.63 3.16 -4.42
N THR A 249 11.93 2.41 -5.48
CA THR A 249 10.88 1.79 -6.29
C THR A 249 10.53 0.44 -5.66
N MET A 250 9.27 0.25 -5.30
CA MET A 250 8.74 -1.01 -4.75
C MET A 250 7.66 -1.57 -5.66
N GLY A 251 7.54 -2.90 -5.70
CA GLY A 251 6.53 -3.54 -6.51
C GLY A 251 6.12 -4.92 -6.02
N MET A 252 4.92 -5.32 -6.42
CA MET A 252 4.40 -6.66 -6.21
C MET A 252 3.75 -7.18 -7.48
N SER A 253 3.87 -8.47 -7.75
CA SER A 253 3.11 -9.16 -8.80
C SER A 253 2.52 -10.46 -8.29
N PHE A 254 1.44 -10.91 -8.94
CA PHE A 254 0.67 -12.08 -8.50
C PHE A 254 0.44 -12.99 -9.69
N THR A 255 0.94 -14.23 -9.67
CA THR A 255 0.90 -15.14 -10.82
C THR A 255 -0.27 -16.14 -10.74
N PRO A 256 -0.70 -16.75 -11.87
CA PRO A 256 -1.93 -17.55 -11.93
C PRO A 256 -1.98 -18.76 -11.00
N ASP A 257 -0.84 -19.22 -10.49
CA ASP A 257 -0.77 -20.28 -9.48
C ASP A 257 -1.09 -19.77 -8.05
N GLY A 258 -1.36 -18.47 -7.91
CA GLY A 258 -1.70 -17.80 -6.67
C GLY A 258 -0.51 -17.34 -5.84
N ARG A 259 0.70 -17.32 -6.42
CA ARG A 259 1.93 -16.88 -5.74
C ARG A 259 2.07 -15.36 -5.75
N CYS A 260 2.63 -14.82 -4.67
CA CYS A 260 3.00 -13.40 -4.54
C CYS A 260 4.49 -13.23 -4.78
N HIS A 261 4.88 -12.22 -5.56
CA HIS A 261 6.27 -11.88 -5.86
C HIS A 261 6.55 -10.45 -5.43
N PHE A 262 7.71 -10.23 -4.82
CA PHE A 262 8.07 -8.95 -4.20
C PHE A 262 9.34 -8.41 -4.82
N PHE A 263 9.35 -7.10 -5.05
CA PHE A 263 10.43 -6.40 -5.71
C PHE A 263 10.71 -5.08 -5.00
N SER A 264 11.99 -4.71 -4.90
CA SER A 264 12.35 -3.37 -4.47
C SER A 264 13.76 -3.00 -4.89
N ARG A 265 13.98 -1.72 -5.18
CA ARG A 265 15.31 -1.16 -5.42
C ARG A 265 15.43 0.28 -4.96
N ALA A 266 16.67 0.73 -4.79
CA ALA A 266 16.97 2.15 -4.55
C ALA A 266 16.79 2.97 -5.84
N GLY A 267 16.37 4.22 -5.68
CA GLY A 267 16.09 5.16 -6.76
C GLY A 267 14.65 5.08 -7.27
N VAL A 268 14.41 5.75 -8.40
CA VAL A 268 13.08 5.87 -9.04
C VAL A 268 12.94 5.04 -10.31
N ASP A 269 14.02 4.41 -10.77
CA ASP A 269 14.02 3.60 -11.99
C ASP A 269 12.97 2.49 -11.96
N ASN A 270 12.57 2.04 -13.14
CA ASN A 270 11.70 0.88 -13.27
C ASN A 270 12.37 -0.37 -12.69
N LEU A 271 11.53 -1.23 -12.14
CA LEU A 271 11.96 -2.53 -11.63
C LEU A 271 12.42 -3.42 -12.78
N THR A 272 13.32 -4.34 -12.44
CA THR A 272 13.88 -5.38 -13.30
C THR A 272 13.85 -6.73 -12.58
N GLU A 273 14.21 -7.80 -13.27
CA GLU A 273 14.36 -9.13 -12.66
C GLU A 273 15.40 -9.15 -11.53
N ALA A 274 16.42 -8.28 -11.59
CA ALA A 274 17.46 -8.19 -10.57
C ALA A 274 16.95 -7.63 -9.23
N ASP A 275 15.81 -6.94 -9.25
CA ASP A 275 15.21 -6.30 -8.08
C ASP A 275 14.25 -7.24 -7.32
N HIS A 276 14.19 -8.51 -7.74
CA HIS A 276 13.36 -9.54 -7.12
C HIS A 276 13.87 -9.90 -5.71
N LEU A 277 13.00 -9.73 -4.72
CA LEU A 277 13.29 -10.08 -3.33
C LEU A 277 12.92 -11.52 -3.01
N GLY A 278 11.94 -12.06 -3.72
CA GLY A 278 11.48 -13.43 -3.58
C GLY A 278 9.98 -13.58 -3.86
N SER A 279 9.53 -14.83 -3.75
CA SER A 279 8.21 -15.30 -4.15
C SER A 279 7.68 -16.31 -3.16
N TRP A 280 6.48 -16.11 -2.67
CA TRP A 280 5.88 -16.98 -1.66
C TRP A 280 4.40 -17.18 -1.93
N TYR A 281 3.91 -18.33 -1.52
CA TYR A 281 2.48 -18.47 -1.25
C TYR A 281 2.25 -17.87 0.12
N SER A 282 2.01 -16.56 0.18
CA SER A 282 1.94 -15.85 1.44
C SER A 282 0.90 -16.47 2.37
N TYR A 283 1.32 -16.75 3.62
CA TYR A 283 0.53 -17.47 4.64
C TYR A 283 0.17 -18.91 4.26
N ASN A 284 0.83 -19.46 3.24
CA ASN A 284 0.49 -20.70 2.52
C ASN A 284 -0.88 -20.64 1.81
N TRP A 285 -1.33 -19.44 1.42
CA TRP A 285 -2.59 -19.25 0.71
C TRP A 285 -2.34 -19.19 -0.79
N ARG A 286 -3.39 -19.50 -1.56
CA ARG A 286 -3.39 -19.44 -3.03
C ARG A 286 -4.27 -18.29 -3.48
N ALA A 287 -3.67 -17.19 -3.93
CA ALA A 287 -4.41 -16.04 -4.44
C ALA A 287 -5.28 -16.45 -5.66
N HIS A 288 -6.51 -15.96 -5.71
CA HIS A 288 -7.36 -16.08 -6.90
C HIS A 288 -7.86 -14.73 -7.41
N THR A 289 -8.00 -13.74 -6.53
CA THR A 289 -8.49 -12.39 -6.89
C THR A 289 -7.60 -11.31 -6.29
N PHE A 290 -7.27 -10.29 -7.08
CA PHE A 290 -6.70 -9.02 -6.64
C PHE A 290 -7.81 -7.99 -6.43
N MET A 291 -7.83 -7.39 -5.23
CA MET A 291 -8.91 -6.52 -4.77
C MET A 291 -8.52 -5.06 -4.70
N ALA A 292 -7.31 -4.76 -4.23
CA ALA A 292 -6.80 -3.42 -4.01
C ALA A 292 -5.28 -3.42 -3.84
N TYR A 293 -4.67 -2.24 -3.87
CA TYR A 293 -3.39 -2.00 -3.21
C TYR A 293 -3.52 -0.74 -2.34
N PHE A 294 -2.70 -0.65 -1.31
CA PHE A 294 -2.85 0.37 -0.29
C PHE A 294 -1.57 0.61 0.49
N PHE A 295 -1.58 1.72 1.21
CA PHE A 295 -0.47 2.17 2.03
C PHE A 295 -0.88 2.21 3.49
N ASN A 296 0.01 1.76 4.36
CA ASN A 296 -0.14 1.90 5.80
C ASN A 296 0.81 2.99 6.30
N VAL A 297 0.32 3.81 7.21
CA VAL A 297 1.16 4.59 8.12
C VAL A 297 0.82 4.19 9.54
N MET A 298 1.86 4.03 10.36
CA MET A 298 1.72 3.52 11.72
C MET A 298 2.22 4.55 12.71
N ASN A 299 1.58 4.60 13.87
CA ASN A 299 2.07 5.34 15.03
C ASN A 299 1.73 4.61 16.34
N MET A 300 2.18 5.17 17.46
CA MET A 300 1.92 4.67 18.81
C MET A 300 0.52 4.99 19.36
N ASP A 301 -0.29 5.76 18.62
CA ASP A 301 -1.63 6.20 19.04
C ASP A 301 -1.69 6.71 20.49
N ASP A 302 -0.75 7.58 20.84
CA ASP A 302 -0.56 8.18 22.16
C ASP A 302 -1.05 9.64 22.22
N GLY A 303 -1.59 10.16 21.11
CA GLY A 303 -2.07 11.53 20.96
C GLY A 303 -0.97 12.59 20.96
N ARG A 304 0.31 12.19 20.86
CA ARG A 304 1.49 13.08 20.92
C ARG A 304 2.45 12.85 19.76
N SER A 305 2.68 11.58 19.43
CA SER A 305 3.63 11.11 18.46
C SER A 305 2.98 11.08 17.07
N LEU A 306 3.28 12.11 16.28
CA LEU A 306 2.90 12.14 14.87
C LEU A 306 3.75 11.12 14.10
N SER A 307 3.10 10.31 13.25
CA SER A 307 3.79 9.30 12.44
C SER A 307 4.81 9.94 11.51
N THR A 308 5.78 9.13 11.08
CA THR A 308 6.75 9.51 10.05
C THR A 308 6.05 9.97 8.75
N PRO A 309 6.48 11.09 8.12
CA PRO A 309 5.83 11.68 6.92
C PRO A 309 6.19 10.96 5.63
N TRP A 310 5.69 9.74 5.47
CA TRP A 310 5.93 8.95 4.28
C TRP A 310 5.35 9.60 3.03
N ILE A 311 6.14 9.65 1.96
CA ILE A 311 5.75 10.23 0.68
C ILE A 311 5.78 9.14 -0.39
N ILE A 312 4.73 9.09 -1.21
CA ILE A 312 4.61 8.19 -2.35
C ILE A 312 4.42 8.97 -3.65
N ASP A 313 4.84 8.37 -4.75
CA ASP A 313 4.67 8.90 -6.09
C ASP A 313 4.44 7.78 -7.12
N ASP A 314 3.73 8.11 -8.19
CA ASP A 314 3.43 7.25 -9.34
C ASP A 314 3.00 5.80 -9.00
N PRO A 315 2.07 5.55 -8.05
CA PRO A 315 1.51 4.22 -7.86
C PRO A 315 0.65 3.80 -9.06
N MET A 316 1.03 2.70 -9.72
CA MET A 316 0.40 2.23 -10.95
C MET A 316 0.13 0.72 -10.93
N LEU A 317 -1.06 0.32 -11.40
CA LEU A 317 -1.48 -1.07 -11.57
C LEU A 317 -1.45 -1.48 -13.06
N TYR A 318 -0.92 -2.68 -13.30
CA TYR A 318 -0.83 -3.32 -14.61
C TYR A 318 -1.32 -4.77 -14.55
N VAL A 319 -1.55 -5.35 -15.72
CA VAL A 319 -1.84 -6.78 -15.92
C VAL A 319 -1.02 -7.30 -17.10
N ALA A 320 -0.43 -8.48 -16.97
CA ALA A 320 0.44 -9.04 -18.00
C ALA A 320 -0.31 -9.84 -19.07
N SER A 321 -1.43 -10.47 -18.71
CA SER A 321 -2.11 -11.47 -19.55
C SER A 321 -3.62 -11.23 -19.71
N ALA A 322 -4.12 -10.03 -19.42
CA ALA A 322 -5.53 -9.74 -19.56
C ALA A 322 -6.01 -9.80 -21.02
N PRO A 323 -7.19 -10.38 -21.31
CA PRO A 323 -7.80 -10.28 -22.63
C PRO A 323 -8.12 -8.80 -22.90
N GLN A 324 -7.54 -8.26 -23.99
CA GLN A 324 -7.64 -6.88 -24.48
C GLN A 324 -8.39 -5.92 -23.54
N LEU A 325 -7.64 -5.30 -22.61
CA LEU A 325 -8.19 -4.19 -21.83
C LEU A 325 -8.64 -3.10 -22.82
N ARG A 326 -9.92 -2.72 -22.77
CA ARG A 326 -10.39 -1.55 -23.53
C ARG A 326 -9.58 -0.37 -23.03
N SER A 327 -8.71 0.17 -23.89
CA SER A 327 -7.95 1.39 -23.61
C SER A 327 -8.93 2.47 -23.20
N ALA A 328 -8.88 2.94 -21.95
CA ALA A 328 -9.52 4.19 -21.62
C ALA A 328 -8.81 5.26 -22.45
N GLN A 329 -9.58 6.02 -23.22
CA GLN A 329 -9.08 7.18 -23.93
C GLN A 329 -8.32 8.06 -22.92
N THR A 330 -7.10 8.43 -23.27
CA THR A 330 -6.34 9.48 -22.57
C THR A 330 -7.28 10.65 -22.31
N PRO A 331 -7.36 11.22 -21.10
CA PRO A 331 -8.12 12.44 -20.87
C PRO A 331 -7.65 13.47 -21.91
N PRO A 332 -8.57 14.15 -22.62
CA PRO A 332 -8.16 15.19 -23.55
C PRO A 332 -7.34 16.21 -22.78
N ALA A 333 -6.18 16.57 -23.31
CA ALA A 333 -5.38 17.67 -22.80
C ALA A 333 -6.31 18.87 -22.61
N ALA A 334 -6.32 19.44 -21.41
CA ALA A 334 -7.16 20.58 -21.09
C ALA A 334 -6.94 21.67 -22.14
N SER A 335 -7.94 21.87 -23.01
CA SER A 335 -7.89 22.95 -23.98
C SER A 335 -7.96 24.24 -23.19
N LYS A 336 -6.90 25.04 -23.24
CA LYS A 336 -6.93 26.43 -22.78
C LYS A 336 -8.12 27.13 -23.44
N ARG A 337 -9.08 27.55 -22.64
CA ARG A 337 -10.04 28.60 -22.97
C ARG A 337 -10.10 29.58 -21.83
#